data_AF-A0A7C5IF20-F1
#
_entry.id   AF-A0A7C5IF20-F1
#
_cell.length_a   1.000
_cell.length_b   1.000
_cell.length_c   1.000
_cell.angle_alpha   90.00
_cell.angle_beta   90.00
_cell.angle_gamma   90.00
#
_symmetry.space_group_name_H-M   'P 1'
#
loop_
_entity.id
_entity.type
_entity.pdbx_description
1 polymer ?
#
loop_
_entity_poly.entity_id
_entity_poly.type
_entity_poly.pdbx_seq_one_letter_code
_entity_poly.pdbx_strand_id
1 'polypeptide(L)'
;MIGEVLALFASFCWALAAVLYKKVLEHKGYFIVNLLRVAFASIFLAFIFLFINAYSLFLASKELFFFIFAAVNGIVIGDTLYFIGLKRIGVSRTQSISSSYPLYSMLLAAIFLNEKLNFTIILATPLIVFGIILVIPIEEKTYLVDRFSMFSLVAPVLTAFFWSISLITFKFILINGCNPIFAVFINRVISLPFLFFIAASTKELTQIRNLSKLDLFLVAIAGIISLGIGGISLFLSLSSLNASKAIPLSSISPFFAFILAFIYNKEKLNAKIIAGTTFIIMGVILLTLF
;
A
#
# COMPACT_ATOMS: atom_id res chain seq x y z
N MET A 1 -20.64 8.16 -5.51
CA MET A 1 -20.13 7.48 -6.72
C MET A 1 -18.71 7.92 -7.08
N ILE A 2 -18.37 9.21 -7.06
CA ILE A 2 -17.00 9.66 -7.41
C ILE A 2 -15.92 9.07 -6.47
N GLY A 3 -16.17 9.06 -5.16
CA GLY A 3 -15.24 8.52 -4.18
C GLY A 3 -15.00 7.02 -4.35
N GLU A 4 -16.02 6.26 -4.72
CA GLU A 4 -15.91 4.82 -4.95
C GLU A 4 -15.05 4.52 -6.19
N VAL A 5 -15.26 5.26 -7.28
CA VAL A 5 -14.45 5.15 -8.50
C VAL A 5 -12.99 5.50 -8.22
N LEU A 6 -12.74 6.53 -7.43
CA LEU A 6 -11.38 6.94 -7.05
C LEU A 6 -10.65 5.89 -6.19
N ALA A 7 -11.35 5.20 -5.28
CA ALA A 7 -10.76 4.10 -4.51
C ALA A 7 -10.39 2.90 -5.41
N LEU A 8 -11.29 2.52 -6.31
CA LEU A 8 -11.03 1.45 -7.29
C LEU A 8 -9.86 1.81 -8.20
N PHE A 9 -9.81 3.05 -8.68
CA PHE A 9 -8.73 3.53 -9.53
C PHE A 9 -7.39 3.52 -8.77
N ALA A 10 -7.37 3.93 -7.50
CA ALA A 10 -6.16 3.83 -6.66
C ALA A 10 -5.67 2.38 -6.53
N SER A 11 -6.59 1.41 -6.35
CA SER A 11 -6.23 -0.01 -6.28
C SER A 11 -5.60 -0.54 -7.57
N PHE A 12 -6.08 -0.09 -8.73
CA PHE A 12 -5.50 -0.40 -10.03
C PHE A 12 -4.10 0.20 -10.17
N CYS A 13 -3.92 1.48 -9.82
CA CYS A 13 -2.61 2.14 -9.83
C CYS A 13 -1.58 1.40 -8.97
N TRP A 14 -1.97 0.93 -7.78
CA TRP A 14 -1.10 0.16 -6.90
C TRP A 14 -0.73 -1.21 -7.48
N ALA A 15 -1.69 -1.92 -8.06
CA ALA A 15 -1.42 -3.20 -8.72
C ALA A 15 -0.46 -3.04 -9.91
N LEU A 16 -0.67 -2.01 -10.74
CA LEU A 16 0.21 -1.69 -11.86
C LEU A 16 1.61 -1.29 -11.39
N ALA A 17 1.74 -0.48 -10.35
CA ALA A 17 3.05 -0.12 -9.82
C ALA A 17 3.78 -1.34 -9.22
N ALA A 18 3.07 -2.26 -8.57
CA ALA A 18 3.65 -3.45 -7.95
C ALA A 18 4.37 -4.35 -8.98
N VAL A 19 3.79 -4.56 -10.16
CA VAL A 19 4.43 -5.35 -11.22
C VAL A 19 5.71 -4.68 -11.76
N LEU A 20 5.73 -3.35 -11.79
CA LEU A 20 6.90 -2.57 -12.21
C LEU A 20 8.00 -2.58 -11.14
N TYR A 21 7.64 -2.35 -9.87
CA TYR A 21 8.59 -2.42 -8.74
C TYR A 21 9.22 -3.80 -8.63
N LYS A 22 8.45 -4.86 -8.86
CA LYS A 22 8.94 -6.24 -8.76
C LYS A 22 10.17 -6.46 -9.64
N LYS A 23 10.17 -5.95 -10.88
CA LYS A 23 11.31 -6.08 -11.80
C LYS A 23 12.59 -5.45 -11.26
N VAL A 24 12.48 -4.29 -10.60
CA VAL A 24 13.65 -3.60 -10.04
C VAL A 24 14.11 -4.24 -8.74
N LEU A 25 13.17 -4.76 -7.94
CA LEU A 25 13.46 -5.44 -6.67
C LEU A 25 14.18 -6.79 -6.85
N GLU A 26 14.19 -7.39 -8.05
CA GLU A 26 14.95 -8.63 -8.32
C GLU A 26 16.44 -8.45 -8.07
N HIS A 27 17.00 -7.29 -8.42
CA HIS A 27 18.43 -7.01 -8.33
C HIS A 27 18.77 -5.80 -7.45
N LYS A 28 17.78 -5.08 -6.91
CA LYS A 28 17.98 -3.93 -6.01
C LYS A 28 17.38 -4.15 -4.61
N GLY A 29 17.88 -3.39 -3.65
CA GLY A 29 17.40 -3.36 -2.28
C GLY A 29 16.03 -2.71 -2.15
N TYR A 30 15.26 -3.10 -1.13
CA TYR A 30 13.89 -2.60 -0.96
C TYR A 30 13.84 -1.21 -0.32
N PHE A 31 14.86 -0.80 0.44
CA PHE A 31 14.91 0.56 1.00
C PHE A 31 15.21 1.58 -0.09
N ILE A 32 16.15 1.29 -1.00
CA ILE A 32 16.47 2.23 -2.09
C ILE A 32 15.33 2.38 -3.08
N VAL A 33 14.64 1.29 -3.44
CA VAL A 33 13.46 1.37 -4.32
C VAL A 33 12.33 2.15 -3.64
N ASN A 34 12.14 1.96 -2.32
CA ASN A 34 11.13 2.72 -1.56
C ASN A 34 11.49 4.21 -1.47
N LEU A 35 12.75 4.56 -1.20
CA LEU A 35 13.21 5.95 -1.19
C LEU A 35 13.01 6.64 -2.54
N LEU A 36 13.44 6.01 -3.64
CA LEU A 36 13.40 6.62 -4.97
C LEU A 36 11.96 6.84 -5.46
N ARG A 37 11.07 5.86 -5.31
CA ARG A 37 9.67 6.03 -5.75
C ARG A 37 8.96 7.15 -4.96
N VAL A 38 9.27 7.29 -3.67
CA VAL A 38 8.72 8.35 -2.82
C VAL A 38 9.29 9.70 -3.26
N ALA A 39 10.58 9.78 -3.58
CA ALA A 39 11.19 11.00 -4.10
C ALA A 39 10.56 11.46 -5.42
N PHE A 40 10.39 10.55 -6.39
CA PHE A 40 9.73 10.88 -7.66
C PHE A 40 8.27 11.27 -7.48
N ALA A 41 7.53 10.60 -6.60
CA ALA A 41 6.16 10.98 -6.27
C ALA A 41 6.10 12.36 -5.59
N SER A 42 7.02 12.68 -4.68
CA SER A 42 7.12 14.00 -4.04
C SER A 42 7.41 15.10 -5.06
N ILE A 43 8.30 14.87 -6.02
CA ILE A 43 8.60 15.83 -7.09
C ILE A 43 7.36 16.06 -7.96
N PHE A 44 6.68 14.99 -8.36
CA PHE A 44 5.43 15.09 -9.13
C PHE A 44 4.35 15.86 -8.37
N LEU A 45 4.16 15.56 -7.08
CA LEU A 45 3.16 16.24 -6.26
C LEU A 45 3.53 17.70 -5.98
N ALA A 46 4.82 18.01 -5.80
CA ALA A 46 5.29 19.39 -5.70
C ALA A 46 4.94 20.18 -6.97
N PHE A 47 5.15 19.58 -8.15
CA PHE A 47 4.75 20.19 -9.43
C PHE A 47 3.24 20.45 -9.49
N ILE A 48 2.41 19.46 -9.11
CA ILE A 48 0.95 19.65 -9.04
C ILE A 48 0.57 20.79 -8.07
N PHE A 49 1.27 20.90 -6.94
CA PHE A 49 1.03 21.93 -5.94
C PHE A 49 1.35 23.34 -6.44
N LEU A 50 2.22 23.51 -7.45
CA LEU A 50 2.45 24.82 -8.08
C LEU A 50 1.22 25.35 -8.82
N PHE A 51 0.32 24.48 -9.27
CA PHE A 51 -0.88 24.86 -10.03
C PHE A 51 -2.15 24.90 -9.18
N ILE A 52 -2.12 24.25 -8.02
CA ILE A 52 -3.21 24.27 -7.06
C ILE A 52 -2.80 25.28 -6.00
N ASN A 53 -3.31 26.51 -6.08
CA ASN A 53 -3.13 27.57 -5.07
C ASN A 53 -3.70 27.15 -3.71
N ALA A 54 -3.06 26.18 -3.05
CA ALA A 54 -3.44 25.65 -1.77
C ALA A 54 -2.73 26.46 -0.69
N TYR A 55 -3.43 27.47 -0.20
CA TYR A 55 -2.96 28.45 0.79
C TYR A 55 -2.74 27.88 2.21
N SER A 56 -2.88 26.57 2.43
CA SER A 56 -2.77 25.95 3.75
C SER A 56 -1.42 25.24 3.94
N LEU A 57 -0.31 26.00 3.97
CA LEU A 57 1.03 25.46 4.22
C LEU A 57 1.38 25.37 5.72
N PHE A 58 0.55 25.93 6.60
CA PHE A 58 0.85 25.96 8.03
C PHE A 58 0.24 24.75 8.73
N LEU A 59 1.10 23.88 9.24
CA LEU A 59 0.73 22.75 10.10
C LEU A 59 0.88 23.17 11.56
N ALA A 60 -0.17 23.00 12.35
CA ALA A 60 -0.04 23.10 13.80
C ALA A 60 0.86 21.96 14.32
N SER A 61 1.54 22.16 15.45
CA SER A 61 2.45 21.17 16.05
C SER A 61 1.77 19.81 16.31
N LYS A 62 0.49 19.82 16.70
CA LYS A 62 -0.31 18.61 16.91
C LYS A 62 -0.61 17.87 15.60
N GLU A 63 -0.83 18.59 14.50
CA GLU A 63 -1.09 18.00 13.19
C GLU A 63 0.18 17.32 12.66
N LEU A 64 1.33 17.96 12.84
CA LEU A 64 2.63 17.42 12.45
C LEU A 64 2.91 16.05 13.09
N PHE A 65 2.54 15.84 14.36
CA PHE A 65 2.65 14.54 15.02
C PHE A 65 1.87 13.44 14.27
N PHE A 66 0.59 13.69 13.96
CA PHE A 66 -0.23 12.71 13.23
C PHE A 66 0.31 12.44 11.83
N PHE A 67 0.82 13.47 11.15
CA PHE A 67 1.47 13.31 9.84
C PHE A 67 2.73 12.43 9.91
N ILE A 68 3.62 12.68 10.88
CA ILE A 68 4.81 11.87 11.09
C ILE A 68 4.43 10.43 11.47
N PHE A 69 3.49 10.28 12.40
CA PHE A 69 3.01 8.97 12.84
C PHE A 69 2.44 8.17 11.66
N ALA A 70 1.59 8.78 10.84
CA ALA A 70 1.02 8.13 9.66
C ALA A 70 2.08 7.83 8.58
N ALA A 71 3.03 8.75 8.35
CA ALA A 71 4.13 8.57 7.40
C ALA A 71 5.06 7.41 7.78
N VAL A 72 5.43 7.33 9.06
CA VAL A 72 6.29 6.25 9.57
C VAL A 72 5.58 4.91 9.48
N ASN A 73 4.33 4.80 9.95
CA ASN A 73 3.59 3.54 9.90
C ASN A 73 3.31 3.11 8.44
N GLY A 74 2.83 4.02 7.58
CA GLY A 74 2.42 3.67 6.22
C GLY A 74 3.59 3.47 5.26
N ILE A 75 4.33 4.55 5.01
CA ILE A 75 5.31 4.61 3.92
C ILE A 75 6.70 4.10 4.33
N VAL A 76 7.07 4.29 5.60
CA VAL A 76 8.38 3.83 6.07
C VAL A 76 8.32 2.35 6.44
N ILE A 77 7.45 1.98 7.39
CA ILE A 77 7.38 0.60 7.90
C ILE A 77 6.54 -0.28 6.97
N GLY A 78 5.27 0.09 6.74
CA GLY A 78 4.32 -0.68 5.94
C GLY A 78 4.84 -0.98 4.53
N ASP A 79 5.23 0.04 3.78
CA ASP A 79 5.71 -0.16 2.40
C ASP A 79 7.04 -0.90 2.31
N THR A 80 7.90 -0.79 3.33
CA THR A 80 9.13 -1.59 3.39
C THR A 80 8.80 -3.07 3.57
N LEU A 81 7.89 -3.39 4.51
CA LEU A 81 7.42 -4.77 4.71
C LEU A 81 6.71 -5.30 3.45
N TYR A 82 5.95 -4.45 2.78
CA TYR A 82 5.32 -4.76 1.50
C TYR A 82 6.37 -5.12 0.44
N PHE A 83 7.46 -4.34 0.33
CA PHE A 83 8.52 -4.60 -0.65
C PHE A 83 9.36 -5.83 -0.32
N ILE A 84 9.52 -6.15 0.96
CA ILE A 84 10.09 -7.43 1.38
C ILE A 84 9.23 -8.59 0.87
N GLY A 85 7.91 -8.51 1.06
CA GLY A 85 6.97 -9.48 0.48
C GLY A 85 7.09 -9.55 -1.04
N LEU A 86 7.01 -8.40 -1.71
CA LEU A 86 7.03 -8.29 -3.16
C LEU A 86 8.30 -8.94 -3.75
N LYS A 87 9.45 -8.66 -3.13
CA LYS A 87 10.74 -9.24 -3.52
C LYS A 87 10.78 -10.76 -3.32
N ARG A 88 10.20 -11.28 -2.24
CA ARG A 88 10.40 -12.68 -1.82
C ARG A 88 9.31 -13.66 -2.29
N ILE A 89 8.04 -13.28 -2.19
CA ILE A 89 6.91 -14.20 -2.47
C ILE A 89 6.11 -13.81 -3.72
N GLY A 90 6.45 -12.70 -4.38
CA GLY A 90 5.85 -12.27 -5.65
C GLY A 90 4.64 -11.35 -5.49
N VAL A 91 4.24 -10.72 -6.60
CA VAL A 91 3.20 -9.70 -6.68
C VAL A 91 1.85 -10.25 -6.22
N SER A 92 1.42 -11.38 -6.79
CA SER A 92 0.07 -11.92 -6.56
C SER A 92 -0.15 -12.28 -5.09
N ARG A 93 0.85 -12.93 -4.46
CA ARG A 93 0.77 -13.33 -3.06
C ARG A 93 0.85 -12.14 -2.11
N THR A 94 1.83 -11.26 -2.32
CA THR A 94 1.98 -10.07 -1.45
C THR A 94 0.72 -9.23 -1.49
N GLN A 95 0.20 -8.91 -2.67
CA GLN A 95 -1.04 -8.11 -2.81
C GLN A 95 -2.22 -8.78 -2.12
N SER A 96 -2.42 -10.09 -2.32
CA SER A 96 -3.52 -10.82 -1.70
C SER A 96 -3.44 -10.79 -0.17
N ILE A 97 -2.29 -11.11 0.40
CA ILE A 97 -2.11 -11.14 1.87
C ILE A 97 -2.23 -9.72 2.46
N SER A 98 -1.58 -8.73 1.84
CA SER A 98 -1.63 -7.35 2.34
C SER A 98 -3.02 -6.73 2.24
N SER A 99 -3.87 -7.19 1.31
CA SER A 99 -5.26 -6.72 1.15
C SER A 99 -6.22 -7.14 2.26
N SER A 100 -5.69 -7.74 3.33
CA SER A 100 -6.37 -7.92 4.60
C SER A 100 -6.47 -6.63 5.44
N TYR A 101 -5.85 -5.52 5.00
CA TYR A 101 -5.89 -4.24 5.70
C TYR A 101 -7.30 -3.71 6.01
N PRO A 102 -8.36 -3.95 5.22
CA PRO A 102 -9.72 -3.55 5.59
C PRO A 102 -10.15 -4.08 6.96
N LEU A 103 -9.78 -5.32 7.31
CA LEU A 103 -10.13 -5.92 8.61
C LEU A 103 -9.59 -5.11 9.78
N TYR A 104 -8.31 -4.76 9.73
CA TYR A 104 -7.68 -3.95 10.77
C TYR A 104 -8.23 -2.52 10.75
N SER A 105 -8.40 -1.93 9.56
CA SER A 105 -8.86 -0.56 9.42
C SER A 105 -10.28 -0.35 9.96
N MET A 106 -11.19 -1.31 9.80
CA MET A 106 -12.55 -1.18 10.31
C MET A 106 -12.60 -1.22 11.83
N LEU A 107 -11.82 -2.10 12.45
CA LEU A 107 -11.67 -2.13 13.91
C LEU A 107 -11.10 -0.81 14.43
N LEU A 108 -10.05 -0.30 13.78
CA LEU A 108 -9.44 0.98 14.12
C LEU A 108 -10.40 2.16 13.86
N ALA A 109 -11.18 2.14 12.79
CA ALA A 109 -12.20 3.16 12.51
C ALA A 109 -13.30 3.19 13.58
N ALA A 110 -13.74 2.01 14.05
CA ALA A 110 -14.72 1.93 15.12
C ALA A 110 -14.19 2.49 16.44
N ILE A 111 -12.94 2.18 16.79
CA ILE A 111 -12.30 2.62 18.04
C ILE A 111 -11.97 4.12 18.00
N PHE A 112 -11.37 4.61 16.92
CA PHE A 112 -10.79 5.96 16.87
C PHE A 112 -11.65 7.00 16.15
N LEU A 113 -12.54 6.57 15.24
CA LEU A 113 -13.39 7.46 14.47
C LEU A 113 -14.89 7.33 14.83
N ASN A 114 -15.22 6.43 15.76
CA ASN A 114 -16.60 6.10 16.16
C ASN A 114 -17.48 5.66 14.97
N GLU A 115 -16.89 5.08 13.91
CA GLU A 115 -17.66 4.49 12.82
C GLU A 115 -18.38 3.21 13.31
N LYS A 116 -19.65 3.05 12.96
CA LYS A 116 -20.39 1.83 13.34
C LYS A 116 -19.84 0.62 12.60
N LEU A 117 -19.47 -0.42 13.33
CA LEU A 117 -19.13 -1.71 12.72
C LEU A 117 -20.40 -2.32 12.13
N ASN A 118 -20.33 -2.65 10.85
CA ASN A 118 -21.37 -3.43 10.21
C ASN A 118 -21.18 -4.92 10.53
N PHE A 119 -22.29 -5.64 10.74
CA PHE A 119 -22.32 -7.10 10.85
C PHE A 119 -21.64 -7.80 9.66
N THR A 120 -21.51 -7.16 8.50
CA THR A 120 -20.74 -7.68 7.36
C THR A 120 -19.30 -8.01 7.68
N ILE A 121 -18.67 -7.36 8.67
CA ILE A 121 -17.31 -7.68 9.09
C ILE A 121 -17.19 -9.12 9.61
N ILE A 122 -18.24 -9.63 10.27
CA ILE A 122 -18.28 -10.99 10.83
C ILE A 122 -18.29 -12.02 9.70
N LEU A 123 -18.96 -11.72 8.58
CA LEU A 123 -19.05 -12.60 7.41
C LEU A 123 -17.84 -12.47 6.49
N ALA A 124 -17.31 -11.26 6.32
CA ALA A 124 -16.17 -10.98 5.46
C ALA A 124 -14.85 -11.49 6.03
N THR A 125 -14.68 -11.43 7.37
CA THR A 125 -13.44 -11.85 8.04
C THR A 125 -13.07 -13.30 7.74
N PRO A 126 -13.97 -14.30 7.90
CA PRO A 126 -13.67 -15.69 7.52
C PRO A 126 -13.29 -15.86 6.05
N LEU A 127 -13.96 -15.16 5.14
CA LEU A 127 -13.64 -15.22 3.69
C LEU A 127 -12.23 -14.70 3.42
N ILE A 128 -11.87 -13.54 3.98
CA ILE A 128 -10.54 -12.96 3.82
C ILE A 128 -9.48 -13.85 4.47
N VAL A 129 -9.69 -14.32 5.69
CA VAL A 129 -8.75 -15.21 6.41
C VAL A 129 -8.56 -16.52 5.65
N PHE A 130 -9.64 -17.17 5.20
CA PHE A 130 -9.56 -18.40 4.42
C PHE A 130 -8.83 -18.17 3.09
N GLY A 131 -9.12 -17.07 2.40
CA GLY A 131 -8.44 -16.71 1.17
C GLY A 131 -6.94 -16.47 1.35
N ILE A 132 -6.53 -15.81 2.44
CA ILE A 132 -5.11 -15.66 2.81
C ILE A 132 -4.46 -17.03 3.02
N ILE A 133 -5.10 -17.91 3.80
CA ILE A 133 -4.59 -19.27 4.08
C ILE A 133 -4.36 -20.04 2.77
N LEU A 134 -5.26 -19.92 1.79
CA LEU A 134 -5.11 -20.57 0.48
C LEU A 134 -3.95 -20.01 -0.36
N VAL A 135 -3.66 -18.71 -0.26
CA VAL A 135 -2.60 -18.04 -1.03
C VAL A 135 -1.21 -18.33 -0.44
N ILE A 136 -1.14 -18.65 0.86
CA ILE A 136 0.11 -19.06 1.51
C ILE A 136 0.66 -20.31 0.79
N PRO A 137 1.93 -20.28 0.33
CA PRO A 137 2.55 -21.46 -0.25
C PRO A 137 2.64 -22.57 0.80
N ILE A 138 2.06 -23.73 0.49
CA ILE A 138 2.44 -24.98 1.14
C ILE A 138 3.75 -25.39 0.47
N GLU A 139 4.87 -25.22 1.16
CA GLU A 139 6.18 -25.68 0.66
C GLU A 139 6.12 -27.21 0.46
N GLU A 140 6.10 -27.65 -0.80
CA GLU A 140 6.46 -29.04 -1.12
C GLU A 140 7.98 -29.15 -0.98
N LYS A 141 8.41 -29.62 0.19
CA LYS A 141 9.74 -30.16 0.53
C LYS A 141 10.94 -29.50 -0.19
N THR A 142 11.51 -28.48 0.46
CA THR A 142 12.97 -28.30 0.47
C THR A 142 13.41 -28.13 1.91
N TYR A 143 14.20 -29.08 2.42
CA TYR A 143 14.58 -29.27 3.83
C TYR A 143 15.46 -28.17 4.45
N LEU A 144 15.41 -26.94 3.94
CA LEU A 144 16.08 -25.78 4.51
C LEU A 144 15.03 -24.71 4.80
N VAL A 145 14.20 -24.94 5.81
CA VAL A 145 13.36 -23.88 6.40
C VAL A 145 14.29 -22.92 7.12
N ASP A 146 14.91 -22.05 6.34
CA ASP A 146 15.69 -20.93 6.84
C ASP A 146 14.72 -19.99 7.59
N ARG A 147 15.13 -19.40 8.72
CA ARG A 147 14.28 -18.45 9.47
C ARG A 147 13.81 -17.28 8.60
N PHE A 148 14.50 -17.04 7.48
CA PHE A 148 14.13 -16.11 6.44
C PHE A 148 12.86 -16.48 5.65
N SER A 149 12.38 -17.73 5.61
CA SER A 149 11.16 -18.12 4.89
C SER A 149 9.89 -17.58 5.58
N MET A 150 9.72 -17.83 6.88
CA MET A 150 8.53 -17.40 7.65
C MET A 150 8.33 -15.87 7.67
N PHE A 151 9.42 -15.10 7.83
CA PHE A 151 9.35 -13.63 7.83
C PHE A 151 8.79 -13.08 6.51
N SER A 152 8.99 -13.80 5.40
CA SER A 152 8.50 -13.41 4.07
C SER A 152 6.99 -13.50 3.94
N LEU A 153 6.34 -14.35 4.75
CA LEU A 153 4.88 -14.52 4.82
C LEU A 153 4.24 -13.62 5.88
N VAL A 154 4.96 -13.35 6.97
CA VAL A 154 4.50 -12.45 8.04
C VAL A 154 4.56 -10.98 7.61
N ALA A 155 5.56 -10.59 6.80
CA ALA A 155 5.74 -9.19 6.39
C ALA A 155 4.52 -8.59 5.67
N PRO A 156 3.84 -9.26 4.70
CA PRO A 156 2.61 -8.73 4.10
C PRO A 156 1.42 -8.64 5.07
N VAL A 157 1.34 -9.50 6.09
CA VAL A 157 0.31 -9.38 7.15
C VAL A 157 0.58 -8.14 8.01
N LEU A 158 1.84 -7.94 8.42
CA LEU A 158 2.23 -6.74 9.15
C LEU A 158 2.06 -5.47 8.32
N THR A 159 2.31 -5.54 7.01
CA THR A 159 2.02 -4.45 6.06
C THR A 159 0.57 -4.01 6.20
N ALA A 160 -0.37 -4.95 6.18
CA ALA A 160 -1.79 -4.67 6.28
C ALA A 160 -2.15 -3.92 7.56
N PHE A 161 -1.57 -4.34 8.69
CA PHE A 161 -1.75 -3.69 9.98
C PHE A 161 -1.19 -2.25 9.99
N PHE A 162 0.05 -2.05 9.55
CA PHE A 162 0.70 -0.74 9.54
C PHE A 162 0.06 0.25 8.54
N TRP A 163 -0.36 -0.23 7.36
CA TRP A 163 -1.16 0.57 6.44
C TRP A 163 -2.48 0.99 7.07
N SER A 164 -3.14 0.11 7.82
CA SER A 164 -4.41 0.44 8.47
C SER A 164 -4.25 1.54 9.51
N ILE A 165 -3.20 1.49 10.34
CA ILE A 165 -2.88 2.57 11.29
C ILE A 165 -2.67 3.89 10.54
N SER A 166 -1.91 3.87 9.44
CA SER A 166 -1.64 5.05 8.63
C SER A 166 -2.91 5.63 8.00
N LEU A 167 -3.73 4.79 7.36
CA LEU A 167 -4.95 5.20 6.67
C LEU A 167 -6.00 5.75 7.63
N ILE A 168 -6.16 5.18 8.82
CA ILE A 168 -7.07 5.68 9.85
C ILE A 168 -6.57 7.00 10.45
N THR A 169 -5.25 7.12 10.65
CA THR A 169 -4.66 8.40 11.05
C THR A 169 -4.90 9.47 9.97
N PHE A 170 -4.75 9.13 8.69
CA PHE A 170 -5.07 10.07 7.60
C PHE A 170 -6.54 10.38 7.51
N LYS A 171 -7.43 9.42 7.69
CA LYS A 171 -8.86 9.69 7.77
C LYS A 171 -9.15 10.70 8.87
N PHE A 172 -8.56 10.54 10.06
CA PHE A 172 -8.65 11.51 11.14
C PHE A 172 -8.16 12.90 10.72
N ILE A 173 -6.99 13.00 10.08
CA ILE A 173 -6.46 14.29 9.57
C ILE A 173 -7.43 14.94 8.56
N LEU A 174 -8.00 14.16 7.64
CA LEU A 174 -8.88 14.65 6.58
C LEU A 174 -10.24 15.13 7.12
N ILE A 175 -10.85 14.41 8.07
CA ILE A 175 -12.14 14.85 8.67
C ILE A 175 -11.99 16.13 9.51
N ASN A 176 -10.78 16.44 9.98
CA ASN A 176 -10.46 17.69 10.68
C ASN A 176 -10.14 18.85 9.71
N GLY A 177 -10.50 18.73 8.42
CA GLY A 177 -10.44 19.83 7.45
C GLY A 177 -9.15 19.92 6.64
N CYS A 178 -8.24 18.96 6.75
CA CYS A 178 -7.01 18.96 5.95
C CYS A 178 -7.32 18.70 4.47
N ASN A 179 -6.72 19.49 3.58
CA ASN A 179 -6.84 19.27 2.14
C ASN A 179 -6.23 17.91 1.73
N PRO A 180 -6.94 17.05 0.98
CA PRO A 180 -6.48 15.71 0.65
C PRO A 180 -5.21 15.68 -0.21
N ILE A 181 -5.05 16.61 -1.16
CA ILE A 181 -3.87 16.67 -2.02
C ILE A 181 -2.65 17.11 -1.21
N PHE A 182 -2.82 18.12 -0.35
CA PHE A 182 -1.79 18.54 0.59
C PHE A 182 -1.39 17.40 1.54
N ALA A 183 -2.37 16.66 2.06
CA ALA A 183 -2.11 15.54 2.97
C ALA A 183 -1.28 14.44 2.31
N VAL A 184 -1.55 14.09 1.04
CA VAL A 184 -0.72 13.15 0.27
C VAL A 184 0.69 13.72 0.09
N PHE A 185 0.81 14.97 -0.34
CA PHE A 185 2.11 15.61 -0.59
C PHE A 185 3.00 15.62 0.65
N ILE A 186 2.49 16.14 1.77
CA ILE A 186 3.22 16.18 3.04
C ILE A 186 3.55 14.79 3.54
N ASN A 187 2.66 13.81 3.35
CA ASN A 187 2.96 12.43 3.70
C ASN A 187 4.19 11.90 2.96
N ARG A 188 4.34 12.18 1.65
CA ARG A 188 5.54 11.78 0.89
C ARG A 188 6.78 12.53 1.34
N VAL A 189 6.68 13.84 1.55
CA VAL A 189 7.81 14.68 1.97
C VAL A 189 8.34 14.26 3.34
N ILE A 190 7.45 14.06 4.32
CA ILE A 190 7.84 13.65 5.68
C ILE A 190 8.48 12.27 5.70
N SER A 191 8.12 11.36 4.80
CA SER A 191 8.73 10.03 4.72
C SER A 191 10.18 10.04 4.21
N LEU A 192 10.59 11.06 3.45
CA LEU A 192 11.90 11.08 2.78
C LEU A 192 13.09 11.03 3.74
N PRO A 193 13.17 11.85 4.82
CA PRO A 193 14.30 11.80 5.75
C PRO A 193 14.46 10.44 6.42
N PHE A 194 13.36 9.80 6.81
CA PHE A 194 13.40 8.47 7.45
C PHE A 194 13.89 7.40 6.46
N LEU A 195 13.35 7.39 5.24
CA LEU A 195 13.79 6.45 4.21
C LEU A 195 15.24 6.69 3.78
N PHE A 196 15.65 7.94 3.68
CA PHE A 196 17.03 8.30 3.37
C PHE A 196 17.98 7.81 4.46
N PHE A 197 17.65 8.07 5.73
CA PHE A 197 18.43 7.60 6.87
C PHE A 197 18.57 6.07 6.85
N ILE A 198 17.47 5.34 6.69
CA ILE A 198 17.49 3.87 6.66
C ILE A 198 18.29 3.35 5.46
N ALA A 199 18.11 3.92 4.27
CA ALA A 199 18.87 3.53 3.07
C ALA A 199 20.38 3.84 3.23
N ALA A 200 20.72 4.91 3.94
CA ALA A 200 22.11 5.25 4.27
C ALA A 200 22.70 4.23 5.27
N SER A 201 22.00 3.96 6.38
CA SER A 201 22.43 3.02 7.42
C SER A 201 22.59 1.59 6.91
N THR A 202 21.77 1.19 5.93
CA THR A 202 21.83 -0.13 5.28
C THR A 202 22.78 -0.18 4.08
N LYS A 203 23.47 0.94 3.78
CA LYS A 203 24.38 1.11 2.64
C LYS A 203 23.74 0.91 1.26
N GLU A 204 22.41 0.88 1.17
CA GLU A 204 21.69 0.73 -0.10
C GLU A 204 21.82 1.97 -0.99
N LEU A 205 22.16 3.15 -0.46
CA LEU A 205 22.46 4.35 -1.26
C LEU A 205 23.57 4.11 -2.30
N THR A 206 24.51 3.20 -2.03
CA THR A 206 25.57 2.85 -2.98
C THR A 206 25.03 2.21 -4.26
N GLN A 207 23.85 1.59 -4.19
CA GLN A 207 23.21 0.93 -5.33
C GLN A 207 22.69 1.92 -6.37
N ILE A 208 22.54 3.21 -6.02
CA ILE A 208 22.10 4.28 -6.94
C ILE A 208 23.04 4.36 -8.15
N ARG A 209 24.35 4.23 -7.91
CA ARG A 209 25.37 4.29 -8.98
C ARG A 209 25.23 3.18 -10.02
N ASN A 210 24.61 2.07 -9.64
CA ASN A 210 24.46 0.88 -10.47
C ASN A 210 23.03 0.73 -11.01
N LEU A 211 22.15 1.73 -10.86
CA LEU A 211 20.82 1.70 -11.45
C LEU A 211 20.92 1.94 -12.96
N SER A 212 20.29 1.07 -13.74
CA SER A 212 20.13 1.32 -15.17
C SER A 212 19.13 2.46 -15.39
N LYS A 213 19.16 3.07 -16.58
CA LYS A 213 18.13 4.06 -16.98
C LYS A 213 16.72 3.45 -16.96
N LEU A 214 16.61 2.17 -17.30
CA LEU A 214 15.35 1.44 -17.24
C LEU A 214 14.87 1.26 -15.80
N ASP A 215 15.75 0.88 -14.87
CA ASP A 215 15.39 0.77 -13.45
C ASP A 215 14.85 2.10 -12.91
N LEU A 216 15.58 3.18 -13.20
CA LEU A 216 15.20 4.52 -12.76
C LEU A 216 13.84 4.93 -13.35
N PHE A 217 13.63 4.70 -14.64
CA PHE A 217 12.36 4.96 -15.31
C PHE A 217 11.21 4.16 -14.70
N LEU A 218 11.40 2.86 -14.48
CA LEU A 218 10.39 1.98 -13.89
C LEU A 218 10.03 2.41 -12.47
N VAL A 219 11.01 2.73 -11.62
CA VAL A 219 10.75 3.21 -10.25
C VAL A 219 10.08 4.57 -10.25
N ALA A 220 10.49 5.48 -11.14
CA ALA A 220 9.90 6.81 -11.24
C ALA A 220 8.43 6.74 -11.68
N ILE A 221 8.13 6.04 -12.78
CA ILE A 221 6.77 5.95 -13.31
C ILE A 221 5.86 5.18 -12.36
N ALA A 222 6.34 4.09 -11.76
CA ALA A 222 5.59 3.35 -10.76
C ALA A 222 5.33 4.21 -9.51
N GLY A 223 6.32 5.01 -9.07
CA GLY A 223 6.19 5.97 -7.97
C GLY A 223 5.10 6.99 -8.21
N ILE A 224 5.14 7.64 -9.38
CA ILE A 224 4.15 8.64 -9.80
C ILE A 224 2.76 8.01 -9.89
N ILE A 225 2.63 6.84 -10.52
CA ILE A 225 1.35 6.14 -10.67
C ILE A 225 0.78 5.75 -9.30
N SER A 226 1.56 5.09 -8.42
CA SER A 226 1.02 4.59 -7.15
C SER A 226 0.87 5.67 -6.08
N LEU A 227 1.93 6.45 -5.85
CA LEU A 227 2.03 7.34 -4.69
C LEU A 227 1.61 8.77 -5.00
N GLY A 228 1.71 9.17 -6.27
CA GLY A 228 1.18 10.43 -6.80
C GLY A 228 -0.29 10.28 -7.18
N ILE A 229 -0.58 9.76 -8.37
CA ILE A 229 -1.93 9.68 -8.94
C ILE A 229 -2.85 8.79 -8.09
N GLY A 230 -2.42 7.57 -7.77
CA GLY A 230 -3.17 6.64 -6.91
C GLY A 230 -3.32 7.18 -5.49
N GLY A 231 -2.29 7.84 -4.96
CA GLY A 231 -2.32 8.50 -3.66
C GLY A 231 -3.37 9.62 -3.58
N ILE A 232 -3.37 10.54 -4.56
CA ILE A 232 -4.39 11.59 -4.69
C ILE A 232 -5.78 10.96 -4.74
N SER A 233 -5.96 9.96 -5.60
CA SER A 233 -7.25 9.29 -5.80
C SER A 233 -7.76 8.68 -4.50
N LEU A 234 -6.92 7.96 -3.77
CA LEU A 234 -7.30 7.38 -2.48
C LEU A 234 -7.65 8.45 -1.46
N PHE A 235 -6.87 9.51 -1.33
CA PHE A 235 -7.12 10.53 -0.30
C PHE A 235 -8.39 11.35 -0.61
N LEU A 236 -8.69 11.59 -1.89
CA LEU A 236 -9.97 12.16 -2.32
C LEU A 236 -11.15 11.20 -2.04
N SER A 237 -10.93 9.90 -2.16
CA SER A 237 -11.93 8.90 -1.75
C SER A 237 -12.13 8.89 -0.23
N LEU A 238 -11.05 8.87 0.55
CA LEU A 238 -11.09 8.94 2.02
C LEU A 238 -11.69 10.24 2.54
N SER A 239 -11.53 11.36 1.85
CA SER A 239 -12.16 12.62 2.25
C SER A 239 -13.66 12.64 1.96
N SER A 240 -14.11 11.92 0.92
CA SER A 240 -15.52 11.92 0.48
C SER A 240 -16.36 10.75 1.01
N LEU A 241 -15.74 9.68 1.50
CA LEU A 241 -16.39 8.48 2.01
C LEU A 241 -15.92 8.17 3.44
N ASN A 242 -16.71 7.37 4.17
CA ASN A 242 -16.27 6.77 5.43
C ASN A 242 -15.08 5.82 5.22
N ALA A 243 -14.24 5.63 6.24
CA ALA A 243 -13.12 4.72 6.18
C ALA A 243 -13.58 3.29 5.88
N SER A 244 -14.69 2.88 6.53
CA SER A 244 -15.39 1.61 6.30
C SER A 244 -15.81 1.35 4.85
N LYS A 245 -15.84 2.35 3.97
CA LYS A 245 -16.19 2.19 2.55
C LYS A 245 -15.00 2.41 1.61
N ALA A 246 -14.24 3.49 1.80
CA ALA A 246 -13.10 3.82 0.93
C ALA A 246 -11.99 2.76 1.00
N ILE A 247 -11.67 2.30 2.21
CA ILE A 247 -10.53 1.41 2.46
C ILE A 247 -10.78 0.00 1.90
N PRO A 248 -11.95 -0.64 2.09
CA PRO A 248 -12.25 -1.90 1.39
C PRO A 248 -12.20 -1.76 -0.13
N LEU A 249 -12.78 -0.71 -0.71
CA LEU A 249 -12.75 -0.52 -2.17
C LEU A 249 -11.32 -0.43 -2.74
N SER A 250 -10.40 0.22 -2.03
CA SER A 250 -9.01 0.29 -2.47
C SER A 250 -8.24 -1.04 -2.30
N SER A 251 -8.81 -2.02 -1.60
CA SER A 251 -8.16 -3.32 -1.30
C SER A 251 -8.42 -4.40 -2.35
N ILE A 252 -9.10 -4.04 -3.45
CA ILE A 252 -9.36 -4.93 -4.59
C ILE A 252 -8.13 -5.04 -5.52
N SER A 253 -6.99 -4.44 -5.16
CA SER A 253 -5.73 -4.56 -5.90
C SER A 253 -5.29 -6.00 -6.23
N PRO A 254 -5.61 -7.07 -5.45
CA PRO A 254 -5.29 -8.45 -5.83
C PRO A 254 -5.91 -8.88 -7.16
N PHE A 255 -7.11 -8.40 -7.48
CA PHE A 255 -7.79 -8.67 -8.75
C PHE A 255 -6.94 -8.20 -9.93
N PHE A 256 -6.53 -6.93 -9.90
CA PHE A 256 -5.71 -6.33 -10.94
C PHE A 256 -4.29 -6.91 -10.93
N ALA A 257 -3.72 -7.11 -9.75
CA ALA A 257 -2.37 -7.62 -9.57
C ALA A 257 -2.21 -9.01 -10.16
N PHE A 258 -3.20 -9.88 -10.02
CA PHE A 258 -3.20 -11.21 -10.61
C PHE A 258 -3.04 -11.15 -12.15
N ILE A 259 -3.89 -10.36 -12.81
CA ILE A 259 -3.89 -10.21 -14.28
C ILE A 259 -2.56 -9.60 -14.73
N LEU A 260 -2.12 -8.54 -14.07
CA LEU A 260 -0.90 -7.82 -14.43
C LEU A 260 0.35 -8.66 -14.15
N ALA A 261 0.42 -9.39 -13.05
CA ALA A 261 1.57 -10.22 -12.70
C ALA A 261 1.73 -11.41 -13.66
N PHE A 262 0.61 -11.98 -14.12
CA PHE A 262 0.62 -12.99 -15.17
C PHE A 262 1.24 -12.44 -16.46
N ILE A 263 0.81 -11.26 -16.91
CA ILE A 263 1.23 -10.65 -18.17
C ILE A 263 2.69 -10.14 -18.09
N TYR A 264 3.04 -9.39 -17.04
CA TYR A 264 4.29 -8.63 -16.97
C TYR A 264 5.42 -9.35 -16.25
N ASN A 265 5.12 -10.14 -15.22
CA ASN A 265 6.10 -10.87 -14.41
C ASN A 265 6.12 -12.37 -14.71
N LYS A 266 5.21 -12.86 -15.56
CA LYS A 266 5.09 -14.28 -15.94
C LYS A 266 4.93 -15.19 -14.71
N GLU A 267 4.24 -14.70 -13.68
CA GLU A 267 3.95 -15.50 -12.49
C GLU A 267 3.09 -16.71 -12.86
N LYS A 268 3.51 -17.91 -12.42
CA LYS A 268 2.71 -19.14 -12.58
C LYS A 268 1.59 -19.13 -11.54
N LEU A 269 0.40 -18.80 -11.99
CA LEU A 269 -0.79 -18.75 -11.17
C LEU A 269 -1.35 -20.17 -10.99
N ASN A 270 -1.38 -20.66 -9.76
CA ASN A 270 -1.97 -21.95 -9.45
C ASN A 270 -3.41 -21.78 -8.93
N ALA A 271 -4.17 -22.88 -8.94
CA ALA A 271 -5.58 -22.87 -8.51
C ALA A 271 -5.78 -22.35 -7.07
N LYS A 272 -4.80 -22.57 -6.18
CA LYS A 272 -4.88 -22.09 -4.79
C LYS A 272 -4.79 -20.57 -4.70
N ILE A 273 -3.89 -19.94 -5.49
CA ILE A 273 -3.78 -18.48 -5.58
C ILE A 273 -5.07 -17.91 -6.15
N ILE A 274 -5.60 -18.47 -7.24
CA ILE A 274 -6.85 -18.02 -7.86
C ILE A 274 -8.00 -18.08 -6.87
N ALA A 275 -8.20 -19.25 -6.24
CA ALA A 275 -9.27 -19.46 -5.28
C ALA A 275 -9.13 -18.52 -4.08
N GLY A 276 -7.94 -18.44 -3.49
CA GLY A 276 -7.71 -17.60 -2.31
C GLY A 276 -7.87 -16.10 -2.59
N THR A 277 -7.34 -15.61 -3.71
CA THR A 277 -7.57 -14.23 -4.16
C THR A 277 -9.06 -13.95 -4.39
N THR A 278 -9.79 -14.90 -4.95
CA THR A 278 -11.26 -14.78 -5.15
C THR A 278 -11.98 -14.66 -3.82
N PHE A 279 -11.66 -15.49 -2.82
CA PHE A 279 -12.24 -15.41 -1.48
C PHE A 279 -11.96 -14.05 -0.80
N ILE A 280 -10.73 -13.53 -0.94
CA ILE A 280 -10.37 -12.21 -0.41
C ILE A 280 -11.22 -11.12 -1.07
N ILE A 281 -11.30 -11.12 -2.40
CA ILE A 281 -12.10 -10.13 -3.15
C ILE A 281 -13.58 -10.22 -2.76
N MET A 282 -14.14 -11.42 -2.63
CA MET A 282 -15.53 -11.59 -2.18
C MET A 282 -15.75 -11.01 -0.79
N GLY A 283 -14.85 -11.28 0.15
CA GLY A 283 -14.92 -10.68 1.49
C GLY A 283 -14.82 -9.15 1.46
N VAL A 284 -13.91 -8.60 0.65
CA VAL A 284 -13.76 -7.14 0.46
C VAL A 284 -15.01 -6.50 -0.15
N ILE A 285 -15.60 -7.13 -1.16
CA ILE A 285 -16.85 -6.65 -1.77
C ILE A 285 -17.97 -6.67 -0.73
N LEU A 286 -18.06 -7.73 0.09
CA LEU A 286 -19.06 -7.83 1.15
C LEU A 286 -18.93 -6.70 2.19
N LEU A 287 -17.70 -6.28 2.52
CA LEU A 287 -17.46 -5.12 3.38
C LEU A 287 -17.91 -3.79 2.77
N THR A 288 -18.03 -3.72 1.44
CA THR A 288 -18.35 -2.47 0.73
C THR A 288 -19.87 -2.28 0.54
N LEU A 289 -20.62 -3.38 0.47
CA LEU A 289 -22.04 -3.37 0.10
C LEU A 289 -22.98 -2.88 1.23
N PHE A 290 -22.49 -2.80 2.46
CA PHE A 290 -23.28 -2.41 3.64
C PHE A 290 -22.40 -1.65 4.63
#